data_AF-A0A955II38-F1
#
_entry.id   AF-A0A955II38-F1
#
_cell.length_a   1.000
_cell.length_b   1.000
_cell.length_c   1.000
_cell.angle_alpha   90.00
_cell.angle_beta   90.00
_cell.angle_gamma   90.00
#
_symmetry.space_group_name_H-M   'P 1'
#
loop_
_entity.id
_entity.type
_entity.pdbx_description
1 polymer ?
#
loop_
_entity_poly.entity_id
_entity_poly.type
_entity_poly.pdbx_seq_one_letter_code
_entity_poly.pdbx_strand_id
1 'polypeptide(L)'
;EGAVANARAFLDVQREFATFDDYIWRFVDGRPIINRHKQLADVPAETPESIAMSKDLRKRGFTFVGPTICYAYMQAVGMVNDHLVTCPRHAALGG
;
A
#
# COMPACT_ATOMS: atom_id res chain seq x y z
N GLU A 1 21.80 -2.91 -2.54
CA GLU A 1 21.50 -4.34 -2.29
C GLU A 1 20.01 -4.63 -2.12
N GLY A 2 19.26 -3.87 -1.31
CA GLY A 2 17.82 -4.11 -1.07
C GLY A 2 16.93 -4.17 -2.31
N ALA A 3 17.15 -3.32 -3.32
CA ALA A 3 16.37 -3.35 -4.57
C ALA A 3 16.51 -4.67 -5.35
N VAL A 4 17.71 -5.26 -5.39
CA VAL A 4 17.94 -6.56 -6.05
C VAL A 4 17.27 -7.69 -5.28
N ALA A 5 17.32 -7.66 -3.95
CA ALA A 5 16.59 -8.61 -3.11
C ALA A 5 15.08 -8.52 -3.33
N ASN A 6 14.53 -7.30 -3.35
CA ASN A 6 13.12 -7.06 -3.59
C ASN A 6 12.68 -7.51 -5.00
N ALA A 7 13.51 -7.30 -6.02
CA ALA A 7 13.22 -7.77 -7.38
C ALA A 7 13.14 -9.30 -7.47
N ARG A 8 13.99 -10.03 -6.73
CA ARG A 8 13.91 -11.50 -6.64
C ARG A 8 12.63 -11.94 -5.95
N ALA A 9 12.32 -11.36 -4.79
CA ALA A 9 11.09 -11.63 -4.05
C ALA A 9 9.82 -11.32 -4.87
N PHE A 10 9.85 -10.26 -5.69
CA PHE A 10 8.78 -9.91 -6.61
C PHE A 10 8.51 -11.02 -7.64
N LEU A 11 9.55 -11.60 -8.23
CA LEU A 11 9.39 -12.72 -9.17
C LEU A 11 8.80 -13.95 -8.47
N ASP A 12 9.19 -14.22 -7.22
CA ASP A 12 8.64 -15.33 -6.45
C ASP A 12 7.14 -15.11 -6.14
N VAL A 13 6.75 -13.89 -5.79
CA VAL A 13 5.33 -13.50 -5.63
C VAL A 13 4.54 -13.72 -6.91
N GLN A 14 5.07 -13.30 -8.07
CA GLN A 14 4.37 -13.51 -9.35
C GLN A 14 4.16 -15.00 -9.66
N ARG A 15 5.10 -15.88 -9.29
CA ARG A 15 4.91 -17.33 -9.46
C ARG A 15 3.80 -17.90 -8.57
N GLU A 16 3.58 -17.33 -7.37
CA GLU A 16 2.56 -17.79 -6.41
C GLU A 16 1.18 -17.20 -6.71
N PHE A 17 1.10 -15.95 -7.15
CA PHE A 17 -0.15 -15.18 -7.30
C PHE A 17 -0.51 -14.82 -8.74
N ALA A 18 0.19 -15.38 -9.72
CA ALA A 18 0.17 -15.00 -11.14
C ALA A 18 0.75 -13.60 -11.42
N THR A 19 0.29 -12.56 -10.72
CA THR A 19 0.84 -11.19 -10.83
C THR A 19 1.11 -10.57 -9.47
N PHE A 20 1.96 -9.53 -9.46
CA PHE A 20 2.17 -8.75 -8.23
C PHE A 20 0.95 -7.87 -7.90
N ASP A 21 0.20 -7.45 -8.91
CA ASP A 21 -1.02 -6.65 -8.74
C ASP A 21 -2.09 -7.46 -7.99
N ASP A 22 -2.35 -8.69 -8.46
CA ASP A 22 -3.26 -9.64 -7.81
C ASP A 22 -2.87 -9.97 -6.38
N TYR A 23 -1.57 -9.88 -6.05
CA TYR A 23 -1.08 -10.05 -4.68
C TYR A 23 -1.27 -8.79 -3.84
N ILE A 24 -0.77 -7.64 -4.32
CA ILE A 24 -0.66 -6.44 -3.50
C ILE A 24 -2.03 -5.79 -3.22
N TRP A 25 -2.99 -5.89 -4.15
CA TRP A 25 -4.33 -5.33 -3.95
C TRP A 25 -5.19 -6.11 -2.93
N ARG A 26 -4.77 -7.31 -2.52
CA ARG A 26 -5.48 -8.11 -1.51
C ARG A 26 -5.48 -7.47 -0.13
N PHE A 27 -4.52 -6.59 0.15
CA PHE A 27 -4.47 -5.87 1.42
C PHE A 27 -5.57 -4.79 1.55
N VAL A 28 -6.31 -4.53 0.48
CA VAL A 28 -7.47 -3.61 0.45
C VAL A 28 -8.67 -4.24 -0.26
N ASP A 29 -8.76 -5.58 -0.28
CA ASP A 29 -9.86 -6.33 -0.91
C ASP A 29 -10.12 -5.93 -2.38
N GLY A 30 -9.07 -5.57 -3.12
CA GLY A 30 -9.17 -5.20 -4.53
C GLY A 30 -9.79 -3.84 -4.81
N ARG A 31 -10.05 -3.01 -3.80
CA ARG A 31 -10.71 -1.71 -3.96
C ARG A 31 -10.00 -0.62 -3.15
N PRO A 32 -9.85 0.61 -3.70
CA PRO A 32 -9.29 1.71 -2.93
C PRO A 32 -10.12 2.02 -1.68
N ILE A 33 -9.45 2.25 -0.56
CA ILE A 33 -10.08 2.77 0.66
C ILE A 33 -10.17 4.30 0.53
N ILE A 34 -11.39 4.84 0.56
CA ILE A 34 -11.62 6.29 0.42
C ILE A 34 -11.78 6.91 1.80
N ASN A 35 -10.70 7.51 2.30
CA ASN A 35 -10.71 8.23 3.57
C ASN A 35 -11.30 9.63 3.42
N ARG A 36 -11.63 10.29 4.53
CA ARG A 36 -12.24 11.63 4.56
C ARG A 36 -11.53 12.55 5.56
N HIS A 37 -10.20 12.54 5.53
CA HIS A 37 -9.36 13.38 6.39
C HIS A 37 -9.64 14.86 6.13
N LYS A 38 -9.79 15.65 7.20
CA LYS A 38 -10.03 17.09 7.09
C LYS A 38 -8.73 17.88 7.19
N GLN A 39 -7.77 17.34 7.95
CA GLN A 39 -6.47 17.93 8.18
C GLN A 39 -5.37 16.88 8.00
N LEU A 40 -4.15 17.31 7.68
CA LEU A 40 -3.00 16.40 7.56
C LEU A 40 -2.73 15.62 8.85
N ALA A 41 -3.00 16.21 10.02
CA ALA A 41 -2.86 15.54 11.30
C ALA A 41 -3.84 14.38 11.52
N ASP A 42 -4.92 14.31 10.72
CA ASP A 42 -5.87 13.19 10.77
C ASP A 42 -5.34 11.97 10.00
N VAL A 43 -4.32 12.12 9.16
CA VAL A 43 -3.73 11.06 8.35
C VAL A 43 -2.78 10.23 9.22
N PRO A 44 -3.03 8.93 9.43
CA PRO A 44 -2.17 8.12 10.28
C PRO A 44 -0.82 7.86 9.60
N ALA A 45 0.20 7.50 10.40
CA ALA A 45 1.49 7.08 9.86
C ALA A 45 1.49 5.59 9.41
N GLU A 46 0.59 4.79 9.96
CA GLU A 46 0.42 3.37 9.66
C GLU A 46 -1.04 2.95 9.89
N THR A 47 -1.48 1.87 9.24
CA THR A 47 -2.83 1.31 9.40
C THR A 47 -2.77 -0.20 9.62
N PRO A 48 -3.86 -0.85 10.06
CA PRO A 48 -3.92 -2.30 10.15
C PRO A 48 -3.52 -3.00 8.84
N GLU A 49 -3.92 -2.47 7.69
CA GLU A 49 -3.60 -2.98 6.36
C GLU A 49 -2.11 -2.83 6.06
N SER A 50 -1.50 -1.68 6.39
CA SER A 50 -0.07 -1.45 6.13
C SER A 50 0.82 -2.31 7.04
N ILE A 51 0.38 -2.58 8.28
CA ILE A 51 1.02 -3.51 9.21
C ILE A 51 0.94 -4.94 8.66
N ALA A 52 -0.22 -5.36 8.17
CA ALA A 52 -0.41 -6.68 7.56
C ALA A 52 0.47 -6.85 6.31
N MET A 53 0.48 -5.85 5.42
CA MET A 53 1.32 -5.81 4.23
C MET A 53 2.81 -5.87 4.57
N SER A 54 3.26 -5.07 5.54
CA SER A 54 4.66 -5.06 5.99
C SER A 54 5.09 -6.44 6.49
N LYS A 55 4.26 -7.09 7.31
CA LYS A 55 4.56 -8.41 7.87
C LYS A 55 4.68 -9.46 6.77
N ASP A 56 3.76 -9.47 5.80
CA ASP A 56 3.76 -10.46 4.74
C ASP A 56 4.90 -10.24 3.73
N LEU A 57 5.14 -9.00 3.32
CA LEU A 57 6.29 -8.64 2.46
C LEU A 57 7.62 -9.03 3.10
N ARG A 58 7.81 -8.77 4.40
CA ARG A 58 9.02 -9.19 5.13
C ARG A 58 9.17 -10.71 5.13
N LYS A 59 8.09 -11.46 5.36
CA LYS A 59 8.09 -12.93 5.33
C LYS A 59 8.48 -13.46 3.94
N ARG A 60 8.16 -12.72 2.88
CA ARG A 60 8.48 -13.04 1.49
C ARG A 60 9.87 -12.57 1.03
N GLY A 61 10.68 -12.04 1.95
CA GLY A 61 12.07 -11.64 1.66
C GLY A 61 12.22 -10.22 1.12
N PHE A 62 11.16 -9.40 1.10
CA PHE A 62 11.31 -7.98 0.83
C PHE A 62 12.02 -7.29 2.00
N THR A 63 12.81 -6.27 1.66
CA THR A 63 13.60 -5.43 2.57
C THR A 63 13.14 -3.98 2.47
N PHE A 64 13.35 -3.18 3.53
CA PHE A 64 12.87 -1.79 3.62
C PHE A 64 11.35 -1.64 3.44
N VAL A 65 10.59 -2.57 4.01
CA VAL A 65 9.11 -2.61 3.93
C VAL A 65 8.52 -2.54 5.34
N GLY A 66 8.83 -1.47 6.09
CA GLY A 66 8.18 -1.20 7.39
C GLY A 66 6.74 -0.72 7.24
N PRO A 67 5.88 -0.79 8.28
CA PRO A 67 4.47 -0.42 8.18
C PRO A 67 4.23 1.00 7.67
N THR A 68 5.05 1.98 8.08
CA THR A 68 5.01 3.36 7.55
C THR A 68 5.37 3.43 6.08
N ILE A 69 6.37 2.66 5.62
CA ILE A 69 6.76 2.62 4.21
C ILE A 69 5.64 1.97 3.38
N CYS A 70 5.03 0.90 3.89
CA CYS A 70 3.89 0.26 3.26
C CYS A 70 2.69 1.21 3.18
N TYR A 71 2.40 2.00 4.22
CA TYR A 71 1.31 2.96 4.17
C TYR A 71 1.57 4.08 3.16
N ALA A 72 2.80 4.62 3.15
CA ALA A 72 3.21 5.59 2.15
C ALA A 72 3.13 5.02 0.71
N TYR A 73 3.49 3.76 0.52
CA TYR A 73 3.31 3.06 -0.76
C TYR A 73 1.83 2.96 -1.14
N MET A 74 0.97 2.53 -0.21
CA MET A 74 -0.49 2.42 -0.43
C MET A 74 -1.09 3.76 -0.85
N GLN A 75 -0.68 4.86 -0.22
CA GLN A 75 -1.08 6.22 -0.59
C GLN A 75 -0.61 6.59 -2.00
N ALA A 76 0.66 6.31 -2.32
CA ALA A 76 1.27 6.69 -3.59
C ALA A 76 0.68 5.94 -4.79
N VAL A 77 0.32 4.66 -4.62
CA VAL A 77 -0.21 3.83 -5.71
C VAL A 77 -1.74 3.78 -5.77
N GLY A 78 -2.42 4.52 -4.89
CA GLY A 78 -3.89 4.67 -4.92
C GLY A 78 -4.67 3.53 -4.27
N MET A 79 -4.02 2.70 -3.44
CA MET A 79 -4.73 1.73 -2.60
C MET A 79 -5.54 2.42 -1.50
N VAL A 80 -5.11 3.60 -1.07
CA VAL A 80 -5.86 4.51 -0.20
C VAL A 80 -5.94 5.89 -0.86
N ASN A 81 -7.09 6.55 -0.75
CA ASN A 81 -7.26 7.94 -1.15
C ASN A 81 -7.24 8.82 0.11
N ASP A 82 -6.06 9.30 0.44
CA ASP A 82 -5.79 10.17 1.61
C ASP A 82 -5.72 11.65 1.27
N HIS A 83 -6.11 12.03 0.05
CA HIS A 83 -6.32 13.44 -0.24
C HIS A 83 -7.29 14.03 0.79
N LEU A 84 -6.95 15.19 1.36
CA LEU A 84 -7.88 15.90 2.25
C LEU A 84 -9.19 16.18 1.51
N VAL A 85 -10.31 16.21 2.23
CA VAL A 85 -11.63 16.50 1.62
C VAL A 85 -11.70 17.86 0.92
N THR A 86 -10.78 18.77 1.22
CA THR A 86 -10.64 20.09 0.56
C THR A 86 -9.78 20.03 -0.70
N CYS A 87 -9.04 18.96 -0.93
CA CYS A 87 -8.25 18.76 -2.13
C CYS A 87 -9.18 18.37 -3.30
N PRO A 88 -9.09 19.03 -4.48
CA PRO A 88 -9.96 18.71 -5.61
C PRO A 88 -9.78 17.27 -6.14
N ARG A 89 -8.64 16.63 -5.82
CA ARG A 89 -8.40 15.23 -6.19
C ARG A 89 -9.17 14.23 -5.34
N HIS A 90 -9.63 14.59 -4.14
CA HIS A 90 -10.40 13.70 -3.27
C HIS A 90 -11.67 13.21 -3.96
N ALA A 91 -12.49 14.15 -4.47
CA ALA A 91 -13.71 13.83 -5.20
C ALA A 91 -13.43 13.14 -6.54
N ALA A 92 -12.40 13.59 -7.27
CA ALA A 92 -12.05 13.01 -8.57
C ALA A 92 -11.57 11.55 -8.52
N LEU A 93 -11.11 11.09 -7.35
CA LEU A 93 -10.60 9.74 -7.10
C LEU A 93 -11.51 8.93 -6.15
N GLY A 94 -12.68 9.47 -5.79
CA GLY A 94 -13.59 8.90 -4.78
C GLY A 94 -14.53 7.80 -5.28
N GLY A 95 -14.56 7.55 -6.59
CA GLY A 95 -15.57 6.69 -7.24
C GLY A 95 -16.83 7.44 -7.61
#